data_AF-D7C169-F1
#
_entry.id   AF-D7C169-F1
#
_cell.length_a   1.000
_cell.length_b   1.000
_cell.length_c   1.000
_cell.angle_alpha   90.00
_cell.angle_beta   90.00
_cell.angle_gamma   90.00
#
_symmetry.space_group_name_H-M   'P 1'
#
loop_
_entity.id
_entity.type
_entity.pdbx_description
1 polymer ?
#
loop_
_entity_poly.entity_id
_entity_poly.type
_entity_poly.pdbx_seq_one_letter_code
_entity_poly.pdbx_strand_id
1 'polypeptide(L)'
;MGGTSDVFAPGHLGELTQVVPPELIDAVLEETGARERRLRCLPSRVGVYFVLALGLFEHLGARLVWTKLAAGLTARVPEPSEKALRDLRRRIGPAPVKRLFEVLAGPLAQPSTPGVSYRRWRTVAFDGCSSLIVPDHERNWSWLGRPASRLGQAGYPRLMLMTLCETGTRGLIAAAFGPVARGETYYAQQLTSNLTPDMLLLADRAFHTNDLLAQAARRGAQFLVRCTSRRHPPTLTLLPDGSYLTRIAGLTLRVIEAEIRTRTVDGSTFGETYRLLTTLTDHRTDPAHQLVRLYHERWEIECAYLALRHTLLKGRVLRSKDPAGLTQELWGLLTLYQALRSVMVTAVETQPGTDPDRAAFIIALEAARDTIALTAHPTAIPGHDAQADLVGHIGTRLLHALLPKRRPRTSARVAKRGISRYHTWNRDQRPRGSTPIAAIDITVQAPVLPTAQDPDRKASSPWDRLCQILAAHANQPMHAHDLADHMGLTAPQSRKNLASQLCLWTRHSRLTRTAPNTYKITLPDTLTPAPGP
;
A
#
# COMPACT_ATOMS: atom_id res chain seq x y z
N MET A 1 1.62 -56.07 -7.34
CA MET A 1 0.31 -55.41 -7.30
C MET A 1 0.50 -53.93 -7.60
N GLY A 2 0.20 -53.51 -8.84
CA GLY A 2 0.39 -52.14 -9.31
C GLY A 2 -0.80 -51.27 -8.94
N GLY A 3 -0.75 -50.59 -7.79
CA GLY A 3 -1.72 -49.56 -7.44
C GLY A 3 -1.62 -48.38 -8.42
N THR A 4 -2.76 -47.95 -8.96
CA THR A 4 -2.88 -46.76 -9.80
C THR A 4 -2.38 -45.54 -9.03
N SER A 5 -1.43 -44.79 -9.61
CA SER A 5 -0.91 -43.57 -8.99
C SER A 5 -2.03 -42.53 -8.87
N ASP A 6 -2.26 -42.02 -7.66
CA ASP A 6 -3.17 -40.90 -7.46
C ASP A 6 -2.45 -39.60 -7.85
N VAL A 7 -2.77 -39.12 -9.05
CA VAL A 7 -2.16 -37.93 -9.65
C VAL A 7 -2.66 -36.63 -9.01
N PHE A 8 -3.76 -36.66 -8.22
CA PHE A 8 -4.32 -35.50 -7.54
C PHE A 8 -3.86 -35.39 -6.08
N ALA A 9 -3.40 -36.48 -5.47
CA ALA A 9 -2.99 -36.50 -4.06
C ALA A 9 -2.00 -35.38 -3.65
N PRO A 10 -1.00 -34.98 -4.46
CA PRO A 10 -0.12 -33.84 -4.14
C PRO A 10 -0.78 -32.45 -4.22
N GLY A 11 -2.07 -32.37 -4.57
CA GLY A 11 -2.84 -31.14 -4.70
C GLY A 11 -3.46 -30.69 -3.38
N HIS A 12 -2.63 -30.28 -2.43
CA HIS A 12 -3.06 -29.72 -1.14
C HIS A 12 -2.07 -28.66 -0.63
N LEU A 13 -2.45 -27.92 0.41
CA LEU A 13 -1.58 -26.99 1.17
C LEU A 13 -1.67 -27.25 2.68
N GLY A 14 -1.74 -28.53 3.04
CA GLY A 14 -2.04 -28.94 4.40
C GLY A 14 -3.38 -28.34 4.85
N GLU A 15 -3.41 -27.73 6.03
CA GLU A 15 -4.62 -27.13 6.57
C GLU A 15 -5.12 -25.92 5.77
N LEU A 16 -4.25 -25.20 5.04
CA LEU A 16 -4.69 -24.09 4.17
C LEU A 16 -5.58 -24.53 3.00
N THR A 17 -5.67 -25.83 2.73
CA THR A 17 -6.63 -26.39 1.77
C THR A 17 -8.07 -26.06 2.14
N GLN A 18 -8.39 -25.82 3.42
CA GLN A 18 -9.72 -25.39 3.83
C GLN A 18 -10.10 -23.99 3.29
N VAL A 19 -9.12 -23.11 3.11
CA VAL A 19 -9.32 -21.76 2.54
C VAL A 19 -9.24 -21.80 1.02
N VAL A 20 -8.45 -22.73 0.48
CA VAL A 20 -8.25 -22.91 -0.95
C VAL A 20 -8.69 -24.33 -1.34
N PRO A 21 -9.99 -24.64 -1.29
CA PRO A 21 -10.47 -25.99 -1.51
C PRO A 21 -10.34 -26.40 -3.00
N PRO A 22 -10.23 -27.71 -3.30
CA PRO A 22 -10.07 -28.20 -4.67
C PRO A 22 -11.13 -27.69 -5.65
N GLU A 23 -12.37 -27.56 -5.19
CA GLU A 23 -13.52 -27.10 -5.98
C GLU A 23 -13.35 -25.65 -6.41
N LEU A 24 -12.78 -24.80 -5.54
CA LEU A 24 -12.45 -23.42 -5.87
C LEU A 24 -11.36 -23.35 -6.95
N ILE A 25 -10.31 -24.18 -6.83
CA ILE A 25 -9.25 -24.20 -7.84
C ILE A 25 -9.79 -24.69 -9.18
N ASP A 26 -10.63 -25.72 -9.20
CA ASP A 26 -11.23 -26.22 -10.43
C ASP A 26 -12.10 -25.17 -11.10
N ALA A 27 -12.96 -24.48 -10.35
CA ALA A 27 -13.79 -23.40 -10.87
C ALA A 27 -12.95 -22.30 -11.51
N VAL A 28 -11.86 -21.90 -10.85
CA VAL A 28 -10.93 -20.89 -11.37
C VAL A 28 -10.19 -21.39 -12.62
N LEU A 29 -9.76 -22.65 -12.66
CA LEU A 29 -9.11 -23.24 -13.84
C LEU A 29 -10.06 -23.35 -15.03
N GLU A 30 -11.35 -23.60 -14.77
CA GLU A 30 -12.39 -23.63 -15.79
C GLU A 30 -12.69 -22.23 -16.33
N GLU A 31 -12.93 -21.25 -15.46
CA GLU A 31 -13.17 -19.85 -15.81
C GLU A 31 -12.03 -19.27 -16.67
N THR A 32 -10.79 -19.65 -16.36
CA THR A 32 -9.59 -19.14 -17.05
C THR A 32 -9.13 -20.00 -18.22
N GLY A 33 -9.81 -21.10 -18.53
CA GLY A 33 -9.46 -22.01 -19.62
C GLY A 33 -8.12 -22.75 -19.44
N ALA A 34 -7.64 -22.87 -18.20
CA ALA A 34 -6.35 -23.48 -17.86
C ALA A 34 -6.45 -24.97 -17.45
N ARG A 35 -7.65 -25.54 -17.48
CA ARG A 35 -7.89 -26.98 -17.28
C ARG A 35 -7.22 -27.80 -18.38
N GLU A 36 -6.58 -28.90 -18.02
CA GLU A 36 -5.95 -29.77 -19.01
C GLU A 36 -6.99 -30.44 -19.93
N ARG A 37 -6.67 -30.57 -21.22
CA ARG A 37 -7.50 -31.33 -22.18
C ARG A 37 -7.43 -32.84 -21.97
N ARG A 38 -6.31 -33.33 -21.42
CA ARG A 38 -6.08 -34.74 -21.13
C ARG A 38 -5.39 -34.88 -19.78
N LEU A 39 -6.01 -35.64 -18.88
CA LEU A 39 -5.44 -35.97 -17.58
C LEU A 39 -4.18 -36.84 -17.76
N ARG A 40 -3.08 -36.40 -17.15
CA ARG A 40 -1.77 -37.08 -17.10
C ARG A 40 -1.21 -36.98 -15.68
N CYS A 41 0.07 -37.31 -15.48
CA CYS A 41 0.72 -37.30 -14.17
C CYS A 41 0.78 -35.95 -13.43
N LEU A 42 0.48 -34.84 -14.11
CA LEU A 42 0.49 -33.50 -13.52
C LEU A 42 -0.80 -32.76 -13.91
N PRO A 43 -1.88 -32.90 -13.14
CA PRO A 43 -3.12 -32.13 -13.34
C PRO A 43 -2.90 -30.63 -13.11
N SER A 44 -3.66 -29.76 -13.77
CA SER A 44 -3.54 -28.31 -13.56
C SER A 44 -3.89 -27.89 -12.12
N ARG A 45 -4.86 -28.56 -11.47
CA ARG A 45 -5.21 -28.34 -10.05
C ARG A 45 -4.00 -28.47 -9.13
N VAL A 46 -3.30 -29.61 -9.25
CA VAL A 46 -2.08 -29.87 -8.47
C VAL A 46 -1.00 -28.83 -8.76
N GLY A 47 -0.90 -28.38 -10.01
CA GLY A 47 0.06 -27.33 -10.34
C GLY A 47 -0.25 -25.95 -9.73
N VAL A 48 -1.53 -25.61 -9.48
CA VAL A 48 -1.88 -24.38 -8.74
C VAL A 48 -1.42 -24.50 -7.29
N TYR A 49 -1.72 -25.62 -6.62
CA TYR A 49 -1.21 -25.88 -5.27
C TYR A 49 0.32 -25.89 -5.22
N PHE A 50 0.97 -26.47 -6.22
CA PHE A 50 2.42 -26.42 -6.35
C PHE A 50 2.96 -24.99 -6.45
N VAL A 51 2.32 -24.10 -7.22
CA VAL A 51 2.71 -22.66 -7.28
C VAL A 51 2.60 -22.00 -5.92
N LEU A 52 1.54 -22.28 -5.16
CA LEU A 52 1.36 -21.73 -3.80
C LEU A 52 2.39 -22.31 -2.81
N ALA A 53 2.68 -23.61 -2.92
CA ALA A 53 3.71 -24.28 -2.12
C ALA A 53 5.12 -23.75 -2.40
N LEU A 54 5.41 -23.31 -3.63
CA LEU A 54 6.67 -22.62 -3.94
C LEU A 54 6.82 -21.35 -3.10
N GLY A 55 5.73 -20.61 -2.84
CA GLY A 55 5.73 -19.44 -1.96
C GLY A 55 5.95 -19.79 -0.48
N LEU A 56 5.36 -20.90 0.00
CA LEU A 56 5.58 -21.39 1.36
C LEU A 56 7.04 -21.80 1.57
N PHE A 57 7.64 -22.43 0.57
CA PHE A 57 9.01 -22.95 0.61
C PHE A 57 9.92 -22.19 -0.36
N GLU A 58 9.90 -20.86 -0.31
CA GLU A 58 10.66 -19.97 -1.21
C GLU A 58 12.16 -20.29 -1.32
N HIS A 59 12.74 -20.82 -0.24
CA HIS A 59 14.15 -21.15 -0.14
C HIS A 59 14.52 -22.51 -0.77
N LEU A 60 13.56 -23.30 -1.24
CA LEU A 60 13.77 -24.63 -1.81
C LEU A 60 13.59 -24.65 -3.33
N GLY A 61 14.33 -25.54 -3.97
CA GLY A 61 14.16 -25.86 -5.40
C GLY A 61 12.83 -26.57 -5.67
N ALA A 62 12.32 -26.45 -6.90
CA ALA A 62 11.03 -27.00 -7.33
C ALA A 62 10.83 -28.48 -6.97
N ARG A 63 11.86 -29.31 -7.16
CA ARG A 63 11.79 -30.75 -6.85
C ARG A 63 11.65 -31.02 -5.35
N LEU A 64 12.36 -30.26 -4.51
CA LEU A 64 12.25 -30.40 -3.05
C LEU A 64 10.88 -29.92 -2.54
N VAL A 65 10.31 -28.87 -3.16
CA VAL A 65 8.93 -28.44 -2.84
C VAL A 65 7.93 -29.54 -3.20
N TRP A 66 8.10 -30.20 -4.34
CA TRP A 66 7.28 -31.38 -4.68
C TRP A 66 7.43 -32.50 -3.65
N THR A 67 8.67 -32.82 -3.24
CA THR A 67 8.92 -33.80 -2.16
C THR A 67 8.20 -33.42 -0.87
N LYS A 68 8.11 -32.12 -0.52
CA LYS A 68 7.35 -31.66 0.65
C LYS A 68 5.84 -31.91 0.51
N LEU A 69 5.26 -31.64 -0.66
CA LEU A 69 3.85 -31.95 -0.95
C LEU A 69 3.58 -33.46 -0.95
N ALA A 70 4.55 -34.28 -1.32
CA ALA A 70 4.41 -35.73 -1.35
C ALA A 70 4.67 -36.41 0.01
N ALA A 71 5.37 -35.76 0.94
CA ALA A 71 6.00 -36.41 2.09
C ALA A 71 5.00 -37.11 3.04
N GLY A 72 3.81 -36.53 3.23
CA GLY A 72 2.79 -37.09 4.11
C GLY A 72 1.85 -38.09 3.44
N LEU A 73 1.95 -38.29 2.11
CA LEU A 73 0.96 -39.05 1.35
C LEU A 73 1.24 -40.55 1.40
N THR A 74 0.21 -41.34 1.69
CA THR A 74 0.28 -42.81 1.68
C THR A 74 0.11 -43.41 0.28
N ALA A 75 -0.51 -42.68 -0.63
CA ALA A 75 -0.70 -43.09 -2.02
C ALA A 75 0.60 -42.96 -2.82
N ARG A 76 0.78 -43.83 -3.83
CA ARG A 76 1.88 -43.70 -4.78
C ARG A 76 1.66 -42.48 -5.66
N VAL A 77 2.51 -41.47 -5.53
CA VAL A 77 2.43 -40.22 -6.31
C VAL A 77 3.49 -40.14 -7.41
N PRO A 78 3.27 -39.33 -8.46
CA PRO A 78 4.27 -39.12 -9.50
C PRO A 78 5.54 -38.45 -8.95
N GLU A 79 6.69 -38.79 -9.55
CA GLU A 79 7.98 -38.14 -9.31
C GLU A 79 8.38 -37.31 -10.55
N PRO A 80 7.87 -36.08 -10.69
CA PRO A 80 8.16 -35.24 -11.84
C PRO A 80 9.59 -34.72 -11.83
N SER A 81 10.19 -34.62 -13.02
CA SER A 81 11.45 -33.90 -13.19
C SER A 81 11.25 -32.39 -13.02
N GLU A 82 12.34 -31.65 -12.76
CA GLU A 82 12.28 -30.18 -12.72
C GLU A 82 11.77 -29.57 -14.02
N LYS A 83 12.11 -30.17 -15.16
CA LYS A 83 11.56 -29.81 -16.47
C LYS A 83 10.04 -29.94 -16.48
N ALA A 84 9.50 -31.06 -16.01
CA ALA A 84 8.05 -31.29 -15.97
C ALA A 84 7.34 -30.27 -15.06
N LEU A 85 7.91 -29.94 -13.91
CA LEU A 85 7.36 -28.91 -13.00
C LEU A 85 7.40 -27.51 -13.61
N ARG A 86 8.48 -27.16 -14.32
CA ARG A 86 8.56 -25.90 -15.06
C ARG A 86 7.52 -25.84 -16.19
N ASP A 87 7.37 -26.93 -16.93
CA ASP A 87 6.45 -26.99 -18.06
C ASP A 87 4.98 -26.98 -17.56
N LEU A 88 4.70 -27.57 -16.39
CA LEU A 88 3.42 -27.44 -15.67
C LEU A 88 3.10 -25.97 -15.34
N ARG A 89 4.04 -25.25 -14.73
CA ARG A 89 3.86 -23.81 -14.43
C ARG A 89 3.58 -22.99 -15.67
N ARG A 90 4.29 -23.25 -16.77
CA ARG A 90 4.05 -22.58 -18.06
C ARG A 90 2.68 -22.87 -18.64
N ARG A 91 2.20 -24.12 -18.51
CA ARG A 91 0.88 -24.52 -18.99
C ARG A 91 -0.26 -23.83 -18.22
N ILE A 92 -0.11 -23.68 -16.90
CA ILE A 92 -1.11 -23.02 -16.05
C ILE A 92 -1.12 -21.50 -16.29
N GLY A 93 0.06 -20.90 -16.43
CA GLY A 93 0.20 -19.46 -16.62
C GLY A 93 -0.26 -18.63 -15.41
N PRO A 94 -0.30 -17.29 -15.54
CA PRO A 94 -0.63 -16.39 -14.42
C PRO A 94 -2.13 -16.24 -14.16
N ALA A 95 -2.99 -16.44 -15.17
CA ALA A 95 -4.41 -16.09 -15.09
C ALA A 95 -5.18 -16.84 -13.98
N PRO A 96 -5.03 -18.17 -13.80
CA PRO A 96 -5.73 -18.88 -12.72
C PRO A 96 -5.29 -18.39 -11.35
N VAL A 97 -4.00 -18.14 -11.15
CA VAL A 97 -3.46 -17.72 -9.85
C VAL A 97 -3.89 -16.29 -9.52
N LYS A 98 -3.95 -15.40 -10.52
CA LYS A 98 -4.53 -14.05 -10.36
C LYS A 98 -6.00 -14.13 -9.96
N ARG A 99 -6.79 -14.94 -10.67
CA ARG A 99 -8.22 -15.07 -10.41
C ARG A 99 -8.48 -15.66 -9.02
N LEU A 100 -7.66 -16.63 -8.60
CA LEU A 100 -7.71 -17.19 -7.26
C LEU A 100 -7.43 -16.12 -6.19
N PHE A 101 -6.40 -15.28 -6.38
CA PHE A 101 -6.17 -14.13 -5.50
C PHE A 101 -7.40 -13.22 -5.46
N GLU A 102 -8.00 -12.89 -6.59
CA GLU A 102 -9.17 -12.00 -6.66
C GLU A 102 -10.41 -12.57 -5.97
N VAL A 103 -10.56 -13.90 -5.91
CA VAL A 103 -11.65 -14.54 -5.15
C VAL A 103 -11.39 -14.47 -3.64
N LEU A 104 -10.13 -14.61 -3.21
CA LEU A 104 -9.76 -14.59 -1.78
C LEU A 104 -9.53 -13.17 -1.23
N ALA A 105 -9.23 -12.21 -2.11
CA ALA A 105 -8.95 -10.84 -1.74
C ALA A 105 -10.22 -10.14 -1.24
N GLY A 106 -10.09 -9.37 -0.18
CA GLY A 106 -11.20 -8.68 0.45
C GLY A 106 -11.01 -8.50 1.95
N PRO A 107 -11.98 -7.85 2.61
CA PRO A 107 -12.05 -7.79 4.06
C PRO A 107 -12.13 -9.17 4.69
N LEU A 108 -11.35 -9.41 5.74
CA LEU A 108 -11.28 -10.73 6.39
C LEU A 108 -12.09 -10.81 7.68
N ALA A 109 -12.18 -9.71 8.42
CA ALA A 109 -12.78 -9.69 9.74
C ALA A 109 -14.18 -9.07 9.75
N GLN A 110 -14.99 -9.50 10.72
CA GLN A 110 -16.26 -8.89 11.07
C GLN A 110 -16.09 -7.41 11.45
N PRO A 111 -17.08 -6.53 11.17
CA PRO A 111 -17.00 -5.13 11.56
C PRO A 111 -16.79 -4.89 13.06
N SER A 112 -17.22 -5.84 13.91
CA SER A 112 -17.05 -5.81 15.37
C SER A 112 -15.65 -6.19 15.84
N THR A 113 -14.80 -6.74 14.97
CA THR A 113 -13.45 -7.18 15.34
C THR A 113 -12.58 -5.96 15.68
N PRO A 114 -11.87 -5.98 16.82
CA PRO A 114 -11.09 -4.83 17.27
C PRO A 114 -10.08 -4.35 16.21
N GLY A 115 -9.94 -3.03 16.05
CA GLY A 115 -8.95 -2.42 15.15
C GLY A 115 -9.33 -2.38 13.67
N VAL A 116 -10.45 -3.00 13.27
CA VAL A 116 -10.86 -3.13 11.85
C VAL A 116 -11.61 -1.92 11.32
N SER A 117 -12.35 -1.22 12.19
CA SER A 117 -13.22 -0.12 11.79
C SER A 117 -13.03 1.11 12.66
N TYR A 118 -13.14 2.28 12.03
CA TYR A 118 -13.40 3.53 12.71
C TYR A 118 -14.87 3.89 12.54
N ARG A 119 -15.62 3.83 13.65
CA ARG A 119 -17.09 3.96 13.65
C ARG A 119 -17.70 2.92 12.71
N ARG A 120 -18.37 3.36 11.63
CA ARG A 120 -18.99 2.51 10.63
C ARG A 120 -18.10 2.18 9.44
N TRP A 121 -16.90 2.77 9.36
CA TRP A 121 -16.04 2.64 8.20
C TRP A 121 -14.89 1.68 8.48
N ARG A 122 -14.72 0.69 7.61
CA ARG A 122 -13.56 -0.21 7.60
C ARG A 122 -12.31 0.57 7.23
N THR A 123 -11.27 0.47 8.04
CA THR A 123 -10.04 1.22 7.81
C THR A 123 -9.14 0.49 6.83
N VAL A 124 -8.80 1.17 5.74
CA VAL A 124 -7.98 0.63 4.65
C VAL A 124 -6.84 1.57 4.33
N ALA A 125 -5.75 1.08 3.76
CA ALA A 125 -4.60 1.91 3.39
C ALA A 125 -4.10 1.61 1.98
N PHE A 126 -3.61 2.66 1.31
CA PHE A 126 -2.74 2.52 0.15
C PHE A 126 -1.29 2.61 0.59
N ASP A 127 -0.47 1.74 0.03
CA ASP A 127 0.98 1.87 0.07
C ASP A 127 1.61 1.06 -1.07
N GLY A 128 2.79 1.52 -1.50
CA GLY A 128 3.55 0.95 -2.60
C GLY A 128 4.91 0.45 -2.13
N CYS A 129 5.38 -0.64 -2.73
CA CYS A 129 6.71 -1.17 -2.50
C CYS A 129 7.44 -1.41 -3.81
N SER A 130 8.55 -0.68 -4.02
CA SER A 130 9.41 -0.81 -5.20
C SER A 130 10.66 -1.67 -4.95
N SER A 131 10.71 -2.45 -3.87
CA SER A 131 11.92 -3.20 -3.48
C SER A 131 11.87 -4.70 -3.78
N LEU A 132 10.86 -5.18 -4.50
CA LEU A 132 10.83 -6.57 -4.94
C LEU A 132 11.87 -6.76 -6.04
N ILE A 133 12.85 -7.62 -5.76
CA ILE A 133 13.99 -7.87 -6.66
C ILE A 133 13.66 -9.07 -7.54
N VAL A 134 13.96 -8.93 -8.84
CA VAL A 134 13.66 -9.91 -9.89
C VAL A 134 14.99 -10.42 -10.47
N PRO A 135 15.06 -11.66 -11.01
CA PRO A 135 16.30 -12.16 -11.62
C PRO A 135 16.81 -11.25 -12.73
N ASP A 136 18.12 -11.02 -12.72
CA ASP A 136 18.86 -10.36 -13.80
C ASP A 136 18.81 -11.23 -15.06
N HIS A 137 17.84 -10.96 -15.91
CA HIS A 137 17.59 -11.70 -17.15
C HIS A 137 17.01 -10.75 -18.20
N GLU A 138 17.42 -10.90 -19.45
CA GLU A 138 17.08 -10.00 -20.55
C GLU A 138 15.57 -9.80 -20.71
N ARG A 139 14.79 -10.88 -20.61
CA ARG A 139 13.31 -10.84 -20.71
C ARG A 139 12.68 -10.01 -19.59
N ASN A 140 13.25 -10.04 -18.40
CA ASN A 140 12.77 -9.26 -17.26
C ASN A 140 13.14 -7.79 -17.42
N TRP A 141 14.34 -7.49 -17.91
CA TRP A 141 14.75 -6.13 -18.23
C TRP A 141 13.91 -5.50 -19.32
N SER A 142 13.55 -6.26 -20.34
CA SER A 142 12.72 -5.80 -21.46
C SER A 142 11.34 -5.34 -20.99
N TRP A 143 10.81 -5.94 -19.92
CA TRP A 143 9.53 -5.55 -19.32
C TRP A 143 9.66 -4.44 -18.26
N LEU A 144 10.61 -4.57 -17.33
CA LEU A 144 10.69 -3.70 -16.14
C LEU A 144 11.51 -2.42 -16.35
N GLY A 145 12.35 -2.41 -17.40
CA GLY A 145 13.28 -1.33 -17.68
C GLY A 145 14.47 -1.27 -16.73
N ARG A 146 15.48 -0.47 -17.08
CA ARG A 146 16.73 -0.27 -16.32
C ARG A 146 16.73 1.09 -15.64
N PRO A 147 16.19 1.23 -14.41
CA PRO A 147 16.27 2.49 -13.69
C PRO A 147 17.72 2.86 -13.41
N ALA A 148 18.09 4.08 -13.78
CA ALA A 148 19.38 4.68 -13.45
C ALA A 148 19.24 5.54 -12.18
N SER A 149 20.25 5.50 -11.33
CA SER A 149 20.38 6.38 -10.18
C SER A 149 21.65 7.22 -10.31
N ARG A 150 21.85 8.19 -9.41
CA ARG A 150 23.11 8.97 -9.33
C ARG A 150 24.34 8.07 -9.12
N LEU A 151 24.15 6.83 -8.64
CA LEU A 151 25.19 5.83 -8.38
C LEU A 151 25.37 4.83 -9.53
N GLY A 152 24.71 5.05 -10.67
CA GLY A 152 24.75 4.15 -11.83
C GLY A 152 23.45 3.38 -12.06
N GLN A 153 23.50 2.46 -13.02
CA GLN A 153 22.37 1.58 -13.36
C GLN A 153 22.09 0.58 -12.23
N ALA A 154 20.82 0.24 -12.03
CA ALA A 154 20.43 -0.78 -11.06
C ALA A 154 21.04 -2.15 -11.41
N GLY A 155 21.61 -2.83 -10.42
CA GLY A 155 22.21 -4.17 -10.60
C GLY A 155 21.19 -5.32 -10.75
N TYR A 156 19.93 -5.10 -10.39
CA TYR A 156 18.83 -6.04 -10.63
C TYR A 156 17.57 -5.29 -11.05
N PRO A 157 16.71 -5.89 -11.90
CA PRO A 157 15.38 -5.36 -12.16
C PRO A 157 14.57 -5.33 -10.86
N ARG A 158 13.70 -4.32 -10.74
CA ARG A 158 12.82 -4.13 -9.58
C ARG A 158 11.38 -4.00 -10.04
N LEU A 159 10.49 -4.59 -9.26
CA LEU A 159 9.05 -4.56 -9.47
C LEU A 159 8.40 -3.68 -8.39
N MET A 160 7.43 -2.88 -8.80
CA MET A 160 6.58 -2.09 -7.91
C MET A 160 5.30 -2.86 -7.63
N LEU A 161 5.02 -3.14 -6.36
CA LEU A 161 3.78 -3.73 -5.87
C LEU A 161 3.01 -2.66 -5.08
N MET A 162 1.83 -2.32 -5.54
CA MET A 162 0.85 -1.48 -4.85
C MET A 162 -0.24 -2.35 -4.24
N THR A 163 -0.65 -2.06 -3.01
CA THR A 163 -1.75 -2.79 -2.35
C THR A 163 -2.76 -1.85 -1.74
N LEU A 164 -4.03 -2.28 -1.75
CA LEU A 164 -5.08 -1.79 -0.86
C LEU A 164 -5.23 -2.82 0.25
N CYS A 165 -4.89 -2.43 1.48
CA CYS A 165 -4.85 -3.33 2.63
C CYS A 165 -5.85 -2.86 3.67
N GLU A 166 -6.60 -3.78 4.27
CA GLU A 166 -7.30 -3.49 5.53
C GLU A 166 -6.28 -3.35 6.65
N THR A 167 -6.34 -2.27 7.43
CA THR A 167 -5.31 -2.00 8.44
C THR A 167 -5.42 -2.93 9.65
N GLY A 168 -6.63 -3.25 10.11
CA GLY A 168 -6.85 -4.06 11.31
C GLY A 168 -6.38 -5.52 11.18
N THR A 169 -6.72 -6.21 10.09
CA THR A 169 -6.26 -7.60 9.88
C THR A 169 -4.97 -7.71 9.07
N ARG A 170 -4.58 -6.62 8.40
CA ARG A 170 -3.53 -6.61 7.38
C ARG A 170 -3.85 -7.51 6.17
N GLY A 171 -5.13 -7.81 5.93
CA GLY A 171 -5.63 -8.52 4.75
C GLY A 171 -5.58 -7.65 3.49
N LEU A 172 -5.36 -8.28 2.33
CA LEU A 172 -5.30 -7.58 1.05
C LEU A 172 -6.68 -7.54 0.41
N ILE A 173 -7.15 -6.33 0.11
CA ILE A 173 -8.40 -6.10 -0.63
C ILE A 173 -8.13 -6.10 -2.13
N ALA A 174 -7.00 -5.49 -2.54
CA ALA A 174 -6.59 -5.47 -3.94
C ALA A 174 -5.09 -5.27 -4.07
N ALA A 175 -4.54 -5.65 -5.22
CA ALA A 175 -3.13 -5.45 -5.54
C ALA A 175 -2.94 -5.15 -7.03
N ALA A 176 -1.94 -4.34 -7.35
CA ALA A 176 -1.49 -4.07 -8.71
C ALA A 176 0.03 -3.98 -8.72
N PHE A 177 0.65 -4.39 -9.82
CA PHE A 177 2.11 -4.36 -9.90
C PHE A 177 2.66 -4.26 -11.32
N GLY A 178 3.92 -3.84 -11.42
CA GLY A 178 4.64 -3.78 -12.68
C GLY A 178 5.92 -2.94 -12.61
N PRO A 179 6.34 -2.32 -13.73
CA PRO A 179 7.54 -1.49 -13.80
C PRO A 179 7.51 -0.33 -12.81
N VAL A 180 8.64 -0.11 -12.12
CA VAL A 180 8.82 1.00 -11.15
C VAL A 180 8.68 2.37 -11.81
N ALA A 181 9.02 2.49 -13.10
CA ALA A 181 8.96 3.74 -13.86
C ALA A 181 7.56 4.36 -13.95
N ARG A 182 6.49 3.59 -13.74
CA ARG A 182 5.11 4.09 -13.73
C ARG A 182 4.77 4.90 -12.46
N GLY A 183 5.48 4.64 -11.35
CA GLY A 183 5.27 5.32 -10.08
C GLY A 183 4.08 4.81 -9.27
N GLU A 184 4.08 5.09 -7.97
CA GLU A 184 3.09 4.57 -7.01
C GLU A 184 1.70 5.10 -7.29
N THR A 185 1.57 6.40 -7.54
CA THR A 185 0.26 7.03 -7.83
C THR A 185 -0.47 6.37 -9.00
N TYR A 186 0.26 5.93 -10.04
CA TYR A 186 -0.33 5.23 -11.19
C TYR A 186 -1.01 3.93 -10.76
N TYR A 187 -0.33 3.10 -9.96
CA TYR A 187 -0.92 1.85 -9.50
C TYR A 187 -2.00 2.06 -8.44
N ALA A 188 -1.88 3.08 -7.59
CA ALA A 188 -2.94 3.42 -6.63
C ALA A 188 -4.25 3.78 -7.34
N GLN A 189 -4.17 4.53 -8.44
CA GLN A 189 -5.34 4.86 -9.27
C GLN A 189 -6.05 3.62 -9.81
N GLN A 190 -5.30 2.58 -10.20
CA GLN A 190 -5.89 1.31 -10.66
C GLN A 190 -6.67 0.58 -9.57
N LEU A 191 -6.33 0.81 -8.29
CA LEU A 191 -6.99 0.15 -7.16
C LEU A 191 -8.18 0.94 -6.63
N THR A 192 -8.39 2.19 -7.06
CA THR A 192 -9.50 3.03 -6.56
C THR A 192 -10.88 2.43 -6.80
N SER A 193 -11.07 1.62 -7.84
CA SER A 193 -12.35 0.94 -8.11
C SER A 193 -12.79 0.01 -6.97
N ASN A 194 -11.84 -0.49 -6.18
CA ASN A 194 -12.09 -1.37 -5.02
C ASN A 194 -12.47 -0.60 -3.75
N LEU A 195 -12.41 0.73 -3.76
CA LEU A 195 -12.93 1.55 -2.68
C LEU A 195 -14.46 1.56 -2.72
N THR A 196 -15.06 1.48 -1.55
CA THR A 196 -16.51 1.43 -1.33
C THR A 196 -16.95 2.45 -0.27
N PRO A 197 -18.25 2.81 -0.18
CA PRO A 197 -18.74 3.80 0.78
C PRO A 197 -18.57 3.45 2.27
N ASP A 198 -18.39 2.17 2.57
CA ASP A 198 -18.11 1.64 3.91
C ASP A 198 -16.62 1.64 4.27
N MET A 199 -15.73 2.22 3.44
CA MET A 199 -14.30 2.31 3.71
C MET A 199 -13.85 3.73 4.11
N LEU A 200 -12.86 3.77 5.01
CA LEU A 200 -12.06 4.95 5.34
C LEU A 200 -10.61 4.70 4.91
N LEU A 201 -10.19 5.36 3.83
CA LEU A 201 -8.85 5.26 3.26
C LEU A 201 -7.84 6.12 4.01
N LEU A 202 -6.85 5.50 4.64
CA LEU A 202 -5.68 6.14 5.22
C LEU A 202 -4.54 6.12 4.20
N ALA A 203 -4.05 7.28 3.78
CA ALA A 203 -2.99 7.34 2.76
C ALA A 203 -1.91 8.36 3.10
N ASP A 204 -0.68 8.03 2.69
CA ASP A 204 0.49 8.85 2.94
C ASP A 204 0.58 10.08 2.02
N ARG A 205 1.67 10.84 2.17
CA ARG A 205 1.91 12.08 1.42
C ARG A 205 2.18 11.89 -0.07
N ALA A 206 2.37 10.67 -0.57
CA ALA A 206 2.47 10.41 -2.01
C ALA A 206 1.10 10.40 -2.71
N PHE A 207 0.00 10.26 -1.94
CA PHE A 207 -1.34 10.00 -2.46
C PHE A 207 -2.30 11.21 -2.39
N HIS A 208 -1.77 12.43 -2.30
CA HIS A 208 -2.59 13.65 -2.15
C HIS A 208 -2.97 14.35 -3.48
N THR A 209 -2.84 13.69 -4.63
CA THR A 209 -3.15 14.29 -5.94
C THR A 209 -4.64 14.58 -6.09
N ASN A 210 -5.00 15.65 -6.82
CA ASN A 210 -6.41 16.02 -7.03
C ASN A 210 -7.22 14.86 -7.61
N ASP A 211 -6.66 14.16 -8.60
CA ASP A 211 -7.34 13.05 -9.28
C ASP A 211 -7.61 11.89 -8.34
N LEU A 212 -6.64 11.53 -7.47
CA LEU A 212 -6.82 10.41 -6.54
C LEU A 212 -7.84 10.74 -5.45
N LEU A 213 -7.83 11.97 -4.93
CA LEU A 213 -8.83 12.45 -3.98
C LEU A 213 -10.24 12.45 -4.60
N ALA A 214 -10.38 12.96 -5.82
CA ALA A 214 -11.64 12.98 -6.55
C ALA A 214 -12.14 11.57 -6.90
N GLN A 215 -11.25 10.66 -7.28
CA GLN A 215 -11.60 9.26 -7.56
C GLN A 215 -12.08 8.56 -6.28
N ALA A 216 -11.36 8.66 -5.17
CA ALA A 216 -11.77 8.07 -3.90
C ALA A 216 -13.14 8.59 -3.44
N ALA A 217 -13.34 9.92 -3.47
CA ALA A 217 -14.62 10.54 -3.11
C ALA A 217 -15.77 10.11 -4.05
N ARG A 218 -15.51 9.95 -5.36
CA ARG A 218 -16.53 9.48 -6.32
C ARG A 218 -17.00 8.06 -6.04
N ARG A 219 -16.16 7.22 -5.41
CA ARG A 219 -16.54 5.89 -4.93
C ARG A 219 -17.36 5.91 -3.65
N GLY A 220 -17.57 7.09 -3.06
CA GLY A 220 -18.25 7.28 -1.77
C GLY A 220 -17.37 6.97 -0.55
N ALA A 221 -16.13 6.52 -0.76
CA ALA A 221 -15.21 6.23 0.32
C ALA A 221 -14.81 7.50 1.06
N GLN A 222 -14.69 7.39 2.38
CA GLN A 222 -14.08 8.44 3.18
C GLN A 222 -12.57 8.32 3.09
N PHE A 223 -11.84 9.41 3.36
CA PHE A 223 -10.39 9.34 3.40
C PHE A 223 -9.76 10.23 4.45
N LEU A 224 -8.56 9.87 4.87
CA LEU A 224 -7.63 10.64 5.68
C LEU A 224 -6.24 10.57 5.03
N VAL A 225 -5.92 11.58 4.23
CA VAL A 225 -4.71 11.60 3.39
C VAL A 225 -3.74 12.65 3.91
N ARG A 226 -2.53 12.25 4.28
CA ARG A 226 -1.48 13.21 4.61
C ARG A 226 -1.07 13.95 3.35
N CYS A 227 -0.83 15.26 3.46
CA CYS A 227 -0.30 16.04 2.35
C CYS A 227 1.03 16.70 2.70
N THR A 228 1.76 17.11 1.67
CA THR A 228 3.05 17.77 1.83
C THR A 228 2.86 19.22 2.28
N SER A 229 3.85 19.79 2.97
CA SER A 229 3.84 21.19 3.39
C SER A 229 3.75 22.18 2.22
N ARG A 230 4.12 21.74 1.00
CA ARG A 230 4.05 22.51 -0.25
C ARG A 230 2.62 22.74 -0.74
N ARG A 231 1.65 21.98 -0.23
CA ARG A 231 0.24 22.16 -0.56
C ARG A 231 -0.38 23.17 0.39
N HIS A 232 -0.80 24.32 -0.11
CA HIS A 232 -1.42 25.40 0.65
C HIS A 232 -2.91 25.52 0.29
N PRO A 233 -3.78 24.72 0.92
CA PRO A 233 -5.21 24.81 0.67
C PRO A 233 -5.77 26.11 1.27
N PRO A 234 -6.73 26.79 0.61
CA PRO A 234 -7.35 27.98 1.18
C PRO A 234 -8.16 27.62 2.42
N THR A 235 -8.07 28.45 3.45
CA THR A 235 -8.89 28.34 4.65
C THR A 235 -10.24 29.00 4.38
N LEU A 236 -11.32 28.21 4.36
CA LEU A 236 -12.68 28.71 4.15
C LEU A 236 -13.42 28.94 5.47
N THR A 237 -13.28 28.01 6.42
CA THR A 237 -13.97 28.10 7.72
C THR A 237 -13.11 27.46 8.79
N LEU A 238 -12.76 28.19 9.83
CA LEU A 238 -12.09 27.66 11.01
C LEU A 238 -13.11 26.92 11.90
N LEU A 239 -12.75 25.75 12.42
CA LEU A 239 -13.59 24.94 13.29
C LEU A 239 -13.09 25.01 14.75
N PRO A 240 -13.96 24.83 15.75
CA PRO A 240 -13.61 24.94 17.17
C PRO A 240 -12.48 24.03 17.66
N ASP A 241 -12.20 22.93 16.97
CA ASP A 241 -11.11 22.01 17.35
C ASP A 241 -9.76 22.32 16.67
N GLY A 242 -9.64 23.50 16.06
CA GLY A 242 -8.42 24.01 15.42
C GLY A 242 -8.23 23.57 13.97
N SER A 243 -9.06 22.66 13.46
CA SER A 243 -9.08 22.30 12.04
C SER A 243 -9.84 23.31 11.19
N TYR A 244 -9.79 23.19 9.85
CA TYR A 244 -10.51 24.11 8.96
C TYR A 244 -11.06 23.44 7.71
N LEU A 245 -12.16 23.99 7.17
CA LEU A 245 -12.73 23.58 5.89
C LEU A 245 -12.00 24.25 4.73
N THR A 246 -11.89 23.52 3.62
CA THR A 246 -11.28 23.95 2.38
C THR A 246 -12.01 23.36 1.17
N ARG A 247 -11.68 23.84 -0.04
CA ARG A 247 -12.15 23.27 -1.30
C ARG A 247 -10.97 22.86 -2.17
N ILE A 248 -10.91 21.59 -2.55
CA ILE A 248 -9.85 21.02 -3.38
C ILE A 248 -10.48 20.07 -4.40
N ALA A 249 -10.11 20.21 -5.68
CA ALA A 249 -10.63 19.34 -6.75
C ALA A 249 -12.17 19.26 -6.78
N GLY A 250 -12.85 20.37 -6.48
CA GLY A 250 -14.30 20.44 -6.38
C GLY A 250 -14.90 19.89 -5.08
N LEU A 251 -14.12 19.20 -4.26
CA LEU A 251 -14.54 18.59 -2.99
C LEU A 251 -14.46 19.58 -1.83
N THR A 252 -15.47 19.59 -0.97
CA THR A 252 -15.39 20.20 0.36
C THR A 252 -14.65 19.23 1.28
N LEU A 253 -13.46 19.63 1.73
CA LEU A 253 -12.60 18.83 2.60
C LEU A 253 -12.32 19.59 3.89
N ARG A 254 -11.88 18.85 4.89
CA ARG A 254 -11.35 19.41 6.12
C ARG A 254 -9.85 19.15 6.21
N VAL A 255 -9.13 20.14 6.68
CA VAL A 255 -7.68 20.10 6.90
C VAL A 255 -7.42 20.08 8.40
N ILE A 256 -6.60 19.13 8.83
CA ILE A 256 -6.13 19.02 10.21
C ILE A 256 -4.62 19.17 10.18
N GLU A 257 -4.12 20.25 10.77
CA GLU A 257 -2.68 20.44 11.02
C GLU A 257 -2.39 20.08 12.46
N ALA A 258 -1.44 19.18 12.68
CA ALA A 258 -1.10 18.72 14.01
C ALA A 258 0.39 18.54 14.16
N GLU A 259 0.93 19.06 15.26
CA GLU A 259 2.27 18.73 15.72
C GLU A 259 2.21 17.46 16.55
N ILE A 260 2.98 16.46 16.14
CA ILE A 260 3.10 15.18 16.85
C ILE A 260 4.47 15.18 17.52
N ARG A 261 4.50 15.31 18.85
CA ARG A 261 5.72 15.19 19.66
C ARG A 261 5.78 13.83 20.30
N THR A 262 6.91 13.16 20.16
CA THR A 262 7.17 11.85 20.74
C THR A 262 8.32 11.94 21.73
N ARG A 263 8.11 11.36 22.91
CA ARG A 263 9.12 11.24 23.96
C ARG A 263 9.37 9.76 24.25
N THR A 264 10.63 9.35 24.21
CA THR A 264 11.06 7.97 24.49
C THR A 264 11.50 7.81 25.95
N VAL A 265 11.59 6.56 26.41
CA VAL A 265 12.02 6.24 27.79
C VAL A 265 13.47 6.64 28.08
N ASP A 266 14.30 6.79 27.06
CA ASP A 266 15.69 7.28 27.18
C ASP A 266 15.79 8.82 27.20
N GLY A 267 14.66 9.52 27.25
CA GLY A 267 14.59 10.99 27.27
C GLY A 267 14.65 11.64 25.89
N SER A 268 14.91 10.90 24.81
CA SER A 268 14.94 11.49 23.46
C SER A 268 13.57 12.04 23.08
N THR A 269 13.57 13.24 22.51
CA THR A 269 12.35 13.93 22.06
C THR A 269 12.50 14.32 20.60
N PHE A 270 11.47 14.05 19.81
CA PHE A 270 11.42 14.43 18.40
C PHE A 270 9.97 14.72 18.01
N GLY A 271 9.78 15.53 16.98
CA GLY A 271 8.44 15.86 16.50
C GLY A 271 8.38 16.11 15.00
N GLU A 272 7.18 16.03 14.46
CA GLU A 272 6.90 16.34 13.06
C GLU A 272 5.49 16.90 12.93
N THR A 273 5.30 17.85 12.00
CA THR A 273 3.98 18.38 11.67
C THR A 273 3.33 17.55 10.58
N TYR A 274 2.09 17.13 10.82
CA TYR A 274 1.24 16.42 9.89
C TYR A 274 0.14 17.36 9.42
N ARG A 275 -0.11 17.41 8.11
CA ARG A 275 -1.28 18.06 7.51
C ARG A 275 -2.14 16.97 6.86
N LEU A 276 -3.28 16.68 7.44
CA LEU A 276 -4.21 15.65 6.96
C LEU A 276 -5.38 16.31 6.23
N LEU A 277 -5.77 15.74 5.09
CA LEU A 277 -6.97 16.06 4.35
C LEU A 277 -8.00 14.98 4.60
N THR A 278 -9.23 15.36 4.93
CA THR A 278 -10.31 14.40 5.18
C THR A 278 -11.65 14.85 4.60
N THR A 279 -12.45 13.87 4.20
CA THR A 279 -13.87 14.04 3.85
C THR A 279 -14.78 14.11 5.08
N LEU A 280 -14.27 13.74 6.26
CA LEU A 280 -14.97 13.82 7.55
C LEU A 280 -14.98 15.27 8.04
N THR A 281 -15.98 16.04 7.60
CA THR A 281 -16.02 17.50 7.76
C THR A 281 -16.58 17.96 9.11
N ASP A 282 -17.33 17.11 9.83
CA ASP A 282 -17.90 17.46 11.13
C ASP A 282 -16.92 17.19 12.28
N HIS A 283 -16.47 18.28 12.91
CA HIS A 283 -15.54 18.23 14.04
C HIS A 283 -16.14 17.68 15.34
N ARG A 284 -17.47 17.63 15.44
CA ARG A 284 -18.15 17.08 16.63
C ARG A 284 -18.20 15.56 16.57
N THR A 285 -18.51 14.99 15.40
CA THR A 285 -18.55 13.54 15.20
C THR A 285 -17.16 12.94 15.04
N ASP A 286 -16.25 13.67 14.41
CA ASP A 286 -14.90 13.22 14.07
C ASP A 286 -13.84 14.24 14.55
N PRO A 287 -13.58 14.35 15.86
CA PRO A 287 -12.63 15.32 16.41
C PRO A 287 -11.21 15.17 15.83
N ALA A 288 -10.53 16.28 15.57
CA ALA A 288 -9.23 16.32 14.90
C ALA A 288 -8.18 15.43 15.59
N HIS A 289 -8.10 15.47 16.91
CA HIS A 289 -7.14 14.67 17.68
C HIS A 289 -7.39 13.15 17.55
N GLN A 290 -8.65 12.72 17.38
CA GLN A 290 -8.98 11.31 17.19
C GLN A 290 -8.56 10.85 15.80
N LEU A 291 -8.81 11.67 14.77
CA LEU A 291 -8.38 11.38 13.41
C LEU A 291 -6.84 11.34 13.29
N VAL A 292 -6.11 12.22 13.98
CA VAL A 292 -4.63 12.17 14.01
C VAL A 292 -4.14 10.88 14.67
N ARG A 293 -4.78 10.43 15.77
CA ARG A 293 -4.46 9.13 16.40
C ARG A 293 -4.75 7.97 15.44
N LEU A 294 -5.92 7.95 14.82
CA LEU A 294 -6.33 6.94 13.86
C LEU A 294 -5.38 6.85 12.66
N TYR A 295 -4.86 7.98 12.18
CA TYR A 295 -3.95 8.01 11.04
C TYR A 295 -2.70 7.11 11.23
N HIS A 296 -2.32 6.81 12.47
CA HIS A 296 -1.22 5.89 12.75
C HIS A 296 -1.51 4.43 12.31
N GLU A 297 -2.77 4.01 12.23
CA GLU A 297 -3.16 2.70 11.69
C GLU A 297 -2.76 2.52 10.23
N ARG A 298 -2.47 3.61 9.50
CA ARG A 298 -1.89 3.53 8.15
C ARG A 298 -0.60 2.71 8.12
N TRP A 299 0.21 2.71 9.20
CA TRP A 299 1.47 1.97 9.24
C TRP A 299 1.28 0.45 9.23
N GLU A 300 0.07 -0.06 9.44
CA GLU A 300 -0.19 -1.51 9.44
C GLU A 300 0.05 -2.16 8.07
N ILE A 301 -0.11 -1.42 6.98
CA ILE A 301 0.26 -1.89 5.64
C ILE A 301 1.78 -2.13 5.49
N GLU A 302 2.62 -1.41 6.23
CA GLU A 302 4.06 -1.66 6.22
C GLU A 302 4.39 -2.99 6.92
N CYS A 303 3.59 -3.38 7.93
CA CYS A 303 3.67 -4.70 8.53
C CYS A 303 3.20 -5.79 7.55
N ALA A 304 2.22 -5.52 6.68
CA ALA A 304 1.87 -6.41 5.57
C ALA A 304 3.05 -6.60 4.60
N TYR A 305 3.71 -5.52 4.19
CA TYR A 305 4.91 -5.59 3.36
C TYR A 305 6.12 -6.23 4.04
N LEU A 306 6.25 -6.11 5.37
CA LEU A 306 7.26 -6.82 6.15
C LEU A 306 7.01 -8.33 6.05
N ALA A 307 5.77 -8.77 6.27
CA ALA A 307 5.39 -10.18 6.16
C ALA A 307 5.64 -10.74 4.75
N LEU A 308 5.21 -10.04 3.71
CA LEU A 308 5.43 -10.43 2.31
C LEU A 308 6.93 -10.53 1.95
N ARG A 309 7.72 -9.51 2.27
CA ARG A 309 9.12 -9.43 1.79
C ARG A 309 10.12 -10.12 2.68
N HIS A 310 9.96 -10.02 4.00
CA HIS A 310 10.98 -10.45 4.94
C HIS A 310 10.60 -11.73 5.67
N THR A 311 9.30 -12.00 5.88
CA THR A 311 8.87 -13.25 6.52
C THR A 311 8.67 -14.38 5.51
N LEU A 312 7.89 -14.14 4.44
CA LEU A 312 7.70 -15.11 3.36
C LEU A 312 8.95 -15.22 2.48
N LEU A 313 9.37 -14.11 1.85
CA LEU A 313 10.47 -14.14 0.88
C LEU A 313 11.88 -14.14 1.51
N LYS A 314 12.02 -13.79 2.79
CA LYS A 314 13.33 -13.62 3.47
C LYS A 314 14.30 -12.71 2.68
N GLY A 315 13.77 -11.70 1.98
CA GLY A 315 14.53 -10.76 1.17
C GLY A 315 15.16 -11.35 -0.11
N ARG A 316 14.74 -12.55 -0.54
CA ARG A 316 15.27 -13.21 -1.74
C ARG A 316 14.78 -12.56 -3.02
N VAL A 317 15.55 -12.79 -4.09
CA VAL A 317 15.15 -12.49 -5.47
C VAL A 317 14.09 -13.51 -5.90
N LEU A 318 13.03 -13.05 -6.57
CA LEU A 318 12.03 -13.95 -7.17
C LEU A 318 12.70 -14.97 -8.10
N ARG A 319 12.06 -16.12 -8.37
CA ARG A 319 12.72 -17.21 -9.11
C ARG A 319 12.56 -17.15 -10.63
N SER A 320 11.54 -16.44 -11.12
CA SER A 320 11.13 -16.54 -12.52
C SER A 320 11.94 -15.62 -13.46
N LYS A 321 12.41 -16.16 -14.59
CA LYS A 321 13.28 -15.47 -15.57
C LYS A 321 12.52 -14.86 -16.75
N ASP A 322 11.19 -14.81 -16.67
CA ASP A 322 10.32 -14.22 -17.69
C ASP A 322 9.09 -13.55 -17.04
N PRO A 323 8.49 -12.54 -17.71
CA PRO A 323 7.36 -11.78 -17.17
C PRO A 323 6.14 -12.61 -16.78
N ALA A 324 5.81 -13.66 -17.55
CA ALA A 324 4.65 -14.49 -17.27
C ALA A 324 4.85 -15.32 -15.99
N GLY A 325 6.04 -15.92 -15.84
CA GLY A 325 6.42 -16.63 -14.62
C GLY A 325 6.47 -15.72 -13.39
N LEU A 326 6.98 -14.49 -13.53
CA LEU A 326 7.00 -13.50 -12.42
C LEU A 326 5.60 -13.07 -12.00
N THR A 327 4.73 -12.86 -12.97
CA THR A 327 3.32 -12.50 -12.71
C THR A 327 2.63 -13.64 -11.98
N GLN A 328 2.81 -14.89 -12.40
CA GLN A 328 2.28 -16.08 -11.72
C GLN A 328 2.81 -16.20 -10.29
N GLU A 329 4.13 -16.06 -10.12
CA GLU A 329 4.79 -16.15 -8.83
C GLU A 329 4.30 -15.08 -7.85
N LEU A 330 4.17 -13.83 -8.30
CA LEU A 330 3.69 -12.75 -7.44
C LEU A 330 2.22 -12.93 -7.05
N TRP A 331 1.34 -13.32 -7.98
CA TRP A 331 -0.03 -13.68 -7.61
C TRP A 331 -0.09 -14.86 -6.66
N GLY A 332 0.78 -15.85 -6.82
CA GLY A 332 0.87 -16.99 -5.90
C GLY A 332 1.28 -16.57 -4.48
N LEU A 333 2.25 -15.67 -4.36
CA LEU A 333 2.68 -15.11 -3.09
C LEU A 333 1.57 -14.30 -2.40
N LEU A 334 0.83 -13.48 -3.16
CA LEU A 334 -0.28 -12.68 -2.62
C LEU A 334 -1.46 -13.57 -2.21
N THR A 335 -1.77 -14.60 -3.00
CA THR A 335 -2.80 -15.61 -2.68
C THR A 335 -2.47 -16.32 -1.38
N LEU A 336 -1.22 -16.81 -1.25
CA LEU A 336 -0.76 -17.49 -0.05
C LEU A 336 -0.80 -16.57 1.18
N TYR A 337 -0.35 -15.33 1.03
CA TYR A 337 -0.42 -14.33 2.10
C TYR A 337 -1.87 -14.13 2.58
N GLN A 338 -2.80 -13.97 1.64
CA GLN A 338 -4.22 -13.78 1.95
C GLN A 338 -4.83 -15.01 2.62
N ALA A 339 -4.49 -16.22 2.17
CA ALA A 339 -4.96 -17.46 2.80
C ALA A 339 -4.45 -17.60 4.25
N LEU A 340 -3.17 -17.30 4.50
CA LEU A 340 -2.59 -17.26 5.84
C LEU A 340 -3.29 -16.22 6.72
N ARG A 341 -3.57 -15.02 6.19
CA ARG A 341 -4.32 -13.99 6.93
C ARG A 341 -5.74 -14.44 7.25
N SER A 342 -6.40 -15.15 6.33
CA SER A 342 -7.77 -15.64 6.53
C SER A 342 -7.86 -16.60 7.72
N VAL A 343 -6.96 -17.60 7.81
CA VAL A 343 -6.92 -18.51 8.97
C VAL A 343 -6.52 -17.80 10.27
N MET A 344 -5.61 -16.82 10.19
CA MET A 344 -5.24 -16.02 11.36
C MET A 344 -6.43 -15.24 11.92
N VAL A 345 -7.23 -14.61 11.03
CA VAL A 345 -8.42 -13.85 11.42
C VAL A 345 -9.50 -14.76 11.98
N THR A 346 -9.77 -15.88 11.31
CA THR A 346 -10.71 -16.90 11.78
C THR A 346 -10.37 -17.36 13.20
N ALA A 347 -9.10 -17.63 13.47
CA ALA A 347 -8.64 -18.03 14.79
C ALA A 347 -8.86 -16.93 15.85
N VAL A 348 -8.44 -15.68 15.60
CA VAL A 348 -8.59 -14.60 16.61
C VAL A 348 -10.05 -14.26 16.91
N GLU A 349 -10.95 -14.39 15.92
CA GLU A 349 -12.38 -14.10 16.11
C GLU A 349 -13.08 -15.14 17.02
N THR A 350 -12.48 -16.32 17.22
CA THR A 350 -12.97 -17.29 18.22
C THR A 350 -12.77 -16.84 19.67
N GLN A 351 -11.93 -15.82 19.90
CA GLN A 351 -11.70 -15.22 21.21
C GLN A 351 -12.15 -13.75 21.21
N PRO A 352 -13.41 -13.46 21.62
CA PRO A 352 -13.97 -12.11 21.57
C PRO A 352 -13.06 -11.06 22.22
N GLY A 353 -12.91 -9.91 21.53
CA GLY A 353 -12.04 -8.82 21.99
C GLY A 353 -10.55 -9.01 21.68
N THR A 354 -10.16 -10.10 21.01
CA THR A 354 -8.77 -10.29 20.55
C THR A 354 -8.50 -9.44 19.32
N ASP A 355 -7.54 -8.54 19.47
CA ASP A 355 -7.02 -7.72 18.37
C ASP A 355 -6.18 -8.59 17.41
N PRO A 356 -6.51 -8.64 16.10
CA PRO A 356 -5.73 -9.37 15.09
C PRO A 356 -4.24 -8.97 15.04
N ASP A 357 -3.88 -7.78 15.52
CA ASP A 357 -2.49 -7.36 15.61
C ASP A 357 -1.60 -8.24 16.50
N ARG A 358 -2.22 -8.95 17.44
CA ARG A 358 -1.53 -9.86 18.35
C ARG A 358 -1.16 -11.19 17.69
N ALA A 359 -1.79 -11.53 16.57
CA ALA A 359 -1.51 -12.74 15.83
C ALA A 359 -0.19 -12.62 15.05
N ALA A 360 0.81 -13.41 15.45
CA ALA A 360 2.13 -13.40 14.82
C ALA A 360 2.12 -14.15 13.47
N PHE A 361 2.34 -13.42 12.37
CA PHE A 361 2.36 -13.99 11.01
C PHE A 361 3.41 -15.12 10.85
N ILE A 362 4.57 -15.02 11.50
CA ILE A 362 5.59 -16.08 11.45
C ILE A 362 5.11 -17.39 12.08
N ILE A 363 4.30 -17.34 13.14
CA ILE A 363 3.76 -18.54 13.79
C ILE A 363 2.79 -19.24 12.84
N ALA A 364 1.89 -18.49 12.22
CA ALA A 364 0.98 -19.02 11.21
C ALA A 364 1.73 -19.62 10.01
N LEU A 365 2.78 -18.95 9.53
CA LEU A 365 3.60 -19.44 8.42
C LEU A 365 4.31 -20.77 8.74
N GLU A 366 4.99 -20.87 9.88
CA GLU A 366 5.70 -22.10 10.24
C GLU A 366 4.70 -23.23 10.56
N ALA A 367 3.59 -22.95 11.26
CA ALA A 367 2.53 -23.93 11.48
C ALA A 367 1.93 -24.44 10.16
N ALA A 368 1.68 -23.55 9.19
CA ALA A 368 1.21 -23.97 7.87
C ALA A 368 2.20 -24.90 7.15
N ARG A 369 3.51 -24.63 7.25
CA ARG A 369 4.55 -25.52 6.69
C ARG A 369 4.55 -26.89 7.37
N ASP A 370 4.36 -26.94 8.68
CA ASP A 370 4.29 -28.20 9.43
C ASP A 370 3.11 -29.04 8.95
N THR A 371 1.94 -28.42 8.75
CA THR A 371 0.75 -29.15 8.27
C THR A 371 0.95 -29.77 6.89
N ILE A 372 1.73 -29.17 5.98
CA ILE A 372 2.00 -29.79 4.67
C ILE A 372 2.70 -31.15 4.82
N ALA A 373 3.65 -31.26 5.76
CA ALA A 373 4.38 -32.50 5.98
C ALA A 373 3.60 -33.50 6.83
N LEU A 374 2.73 -33.02 7.73
CA LEU A 374 1.99 -33.85 8.70
C LEU A 374 0.66 -34.39 8.15
N THR A 375 0.14 -33.85 7.05
CA THR A 375 -1.18 -34.25 6.54
C THR A 375 -1.09 -35.60 5.83
N ALA A 376 -1.54 -36.67 6.50
CA ALA A 376 -1.75 -37.99 5.90
C ALA A 376 -3.04 -38.08 5.05
N HIS A 377 -3.97 -37.12 5.18
CA HIS A 377 -5.25 -37.10 4.45
C HIS A 377 -5.72 -35.65 4.19
N PRO A 378 -5.69 -35.15 2.94
CA PRO A 378 -6.21 -33.81 2.61
C PRO A 378 -7.73 -33.65 2.74
N THR A 379 -8.47 -34.72 3.03
CA THR A 379 -9.93 -34.75 2.97
C THR A 379 -10.50 -35.86 3.85
N ALA A 380 -10.44 -35.70 5.16
CA ALA A 380 -11.58 -36.14 5.94
C ALA A 380 -12.52 -34.94 5.97
N ILE A 381 -13.48 -34.90 5.03
CA ILE A 381 -14.70 -34.12 5.25
C ILE A 381 -15.18 -34.60 6.63
N PRO A 382 -15.28 -33.71 7.64
CA PRO A 382 -15.86 -34.13 8.91
C PRO A 382 -17.23 -34.75 8.56
N GLY A 383 -17.51 -35.96 9.05
CA GLY A 383 -18.86 -36.50 8.96
C GLY A 383 -19.84 -35.42 9.47
N HIS A 384 -21.09 -35.43 8.99
CA HIS A 384 -22.08 -34.38 9.29
C HIS A 384 -22.25 -34.01 10.79
N ASP A 385 -21.69 -34.80 11.72
CA ASP A 385 -21.69 -34.58 13.18
C ASP A 385 -20.38 -34.04 13.79
N ALA A 386 -19.29 -33.86 13.02
CA ALA A 386 -18.06 -33.27 13.53
C ALA A 386 -18.07 -31.75 13.24
N GLN A 387 -18.24 -30.96 14.30
CA GLN A 387 -18.13 -29.50 14.26
C GLN A 387 -16.87 -29.10 13.47
N ALA A 388 -17.03 -28.33 12.40
CA ALA A 388 -15.90 -27.88 11.59
C ALA A 388 -14.90 -27.15 12.49
N ASP A 389 -13.73 -27.74 12.70
CA ASP A 389 -12.63 -27.08 13.40
C ASP A 389 -12.01 -26.03 12.48
N LEU A 390 -12.66 -24.86 12.44
CA LEU A 390 -12.22 -23.70 11.66
C LEU A 390 -10.92 -23.08 12.21
N VAL A 391 -10.50 -23.48 13.42
CA VAL A 391 -9.28 -23.00 14.07
C VAL A 391 -8.10 -23.86 13.61
N GLY A 392 -8.25 -25.19 13.66
CA GLY A 392 -7.25 -26.15 13.23
C GLY A 392 -5.91 -26.01 13.96
N HIS A 393 -4.89 -26.73 13.48
CA HIS A 393 -3.54 -26.68 14.04
C HIS A 393 -2.92 -25.28 13.93
N ILE A 394 -3.14 -24.58 12.80
CA ILE A 394 -2.56 -23.24 12.59
C ILE A 394 -3.15 -22.27 13.61
N GLY A 395 -4.48 -22.24 13.77
CA GLY A 395 -5.16 -21.36 14.70
C GLY A 395 -4.87 -21.71 16.16
N THR A 396 -4.82 -23.00 16.53
CA THR A 396 -4.48 -23.42 17.90
C THR A 396 -3.08 -22.92 18.28
N ARG A 397 -2.08 -23.13 17.40
CA ARG A 397 -0.71 -22.66 17.62
C ARG A 397 -0.64 -21.14 17.76
N LEU A 398 -1.42 -20.42 16.95
CA LEU A 398 -1.50 -18.97 16.97
C LEU A 398 -2.11 -18.43 18.27
N LEU A 399 -3.22 -19.01 18.73
CA LEU A 399 -3.92 -18.60 19.94
C LEU A 399 -3.10 -18.88 21.21
N HIS A 400 -2.35 -19.98 21.26
CA HIS A 400 -1.43 -20.27 22.37
C HIS A 400 -0.24 -19.31 22.45
N ALA A 401 0.09 -18.62 21.36
CA ALA A 401 1.29 -17.79 21.25
C ALA A 401 0.96 -16.34 20.84
N LEU A 402 -0.22 -15.84 21.21
CA LEU A 402 -0.60 -14.45 20.98
C LEU A 402 0.43 -13.49 21.59
N LEU A 403 0.88 -12.53 20.79
CA LEU A 403 1.79 -11.50 21.24
C LEU A 403 1.12 -10.62 22.31
N PRO A 404 1.88 -10.02 23.24
CA PRO A 404 1.34 -8.99 24.11
C PRO A 404 0.84 -7.80 23.28
N LYS A 405 -0.02 -6.96 23.86
CA LYS A 405 -0.45 -5.71 23.23
C LYS A 405 0.78 -4.93 22.74
N ARG A 406 0.70 -4.47 21.48
CA ARG A 406 1.83 -3.80 20.81
C ARG A 406 2.27 -2.58 21.61
N ARG A 407 3.57 -2.54 21.93
CA ARG A 407 4.20 -1.42 22.62
C ARG A 407 4.78 -0.46 21.58
N PRO A 408 4.42 0.85 21.60
CA PRO A 408 4.96 1.81 20.64
C PRO A 408 6.48 1.94 20.85
N ARG A 409 7.24 1.79 19.76
CA ARG A 409 8.71 1.84 19.74
C ARG A 409 9.17 2.63 18.52
N THR A 410 10.36 3.22 18.63
CA THR A 410 10.95 4.02 17.56
C THR A 410 12.46 3.84 17.52
N SER A 411 13.04 4.05 16.34
CA SER A 411 14.49 4.13 16.14
C SER A 411 14.79 5.02 14.95
N ALA A 412 15.98 5.60 14.92
CA ALA A 412 16.52 6.37 13.83
C ALA A 412 16.46 5.59 12.52
N ARG A 413 15.94 6.24 11.47
CA ARG A 413 15.88 5.66 10.11
C ARG A 413 17.21 5.88 9.41
N VAL A 414 18.25 5.23 9.93
CA VAL A 414 19.61 5.32 9.42
C VAL A 414 20.05 3.97 8.86
N ALA A 415 20.74 3.99 7.71
CA ALA A 415 21.34 2.79 7.14
C ALA A 415 22.44 2.29 8.07
N LYS A 416 22.14 1.30 8.92
CA LYS A 416 23.07 0.82 9.97
C LYS A 416 24.41 0.30 9.44
N ARG A 417 24.45 -0.10 8.16
CA ARG A 417 25.69 -0.32 7.41
C ARG A 417 25.75 0.68 6.26
N GLY A 418 26.73 1.59 6.29
CA GLY A 418 26.97 2.53 5.22
C GLY A 418 27.43 1.82 3.95
N ILE A 419 27.03 2.33 2.78
CA ILE A 419 27.46 1.81 1.46
C ILE A 419 28.91 2.24 1.14
N SER A 420 29.44 3.24 1.86
CA SER A 420 30.81 3.75 1.72
C SER A 420 31.39 4.15 3.09
N ARG A 421 32.72 4.12 3.20
CA ARG A 421 33.48 4.62 4.37
C ARG A 421 33.18 6.09 4.69
N TYR A 422 32.77 6.88 3.69
CA TYR A 422 32.47 8.32 3.83
C TYR A 422 30.97 8.62 3.84
N HIS A 423 30.13 7.64 4.16
CA HIS A 423 28.68 7.86 4.16
C HIS A 423 28.29 8.88 5.24
N THR A 424 27.80 10.04 4.82
CA THR A 424 27.29 11.07 5.73
C THR A 424 26.02 10.56 6.38
N TRP A 425 26.02 10.49 7.70
CA TRP A 425 24.86 10.08 8.47
C TRP A 425 23.89 11.26 8.59
N ASN A 426 22.67 11.10 8.11
CA ASN A 426 21.61 12.04 8.46
C ASN A 426 21.42 12.01 9.98
N ARG A 427 21.54 13.18 10.62
CA ARG A 427 21.24 13.34 12.05
C ARG A 427 19.73 13.21 12.26
N ASP A 428 19.25 11.97 12.38
CA ASP A 428 17.92 11.67 12.89
C ASP A 428 17.94 11.89 14.41
N GLN A 429 17.01 12.68 14.93
CA GLN A 429 16.88 12.98 16.36
C GLN A 429 16.32 11.79 17.17
N ARG A 430 15.86 10.73 16.47
CA ARG A 430 15.38 9.50 17.10
C ARG A 430 16.54 8.68 17.71
N PRO A 431 16.26 7.85 18.73
CA PRO A 431 17.25 6.92 19.29
C PRO A 431 17.83 5.96 18.24
N ARG A 432 19.12 5.60 18.33
CA ARG A 432 19.73 4.65 17.38
C ARG A 432 19.19 3.21 17.56
N GLY A 433 18.89 2.83 18.79
CA GLY A 433 18.27 1.55 19.15
C GLY A 433 16.75 1.59 19.01
N SER A 434 16.12 0.41 19.01
CA SER A 434 14.66 0.32 19.12
C SER A 434 14.25 0.65 20.57
N THR A 435 13.87 1.89 20.81
CA THR A 435 13.53 2.40 22.15
C THR A 435 12.00 2.51 22.32
N PRO A 436 11.44 2.09 23.48
CA PRO A 436 10.04 2.33 23.83
C PRO A 436 9.67 3.82 23.85
N ILE A 437 8.49 4.13 23.32
CA ILE A 437 7.87 5.45 23.42
C ILE A 437 7.17 5.55 24.78
N ALA A 438 7.50 6.59 25.54
CA ALA A 438 6.90 6.88 26.85
C ALA A 438 5.63 7.72 26.72
N ALA A 439 5.62 8.69 25.78
CA ALA A 439 4.46 9.55 25.52
C ALA A 439 4.42 10.03 24.07
N ILE A 440 3.20 10.29 23.59
CA ILE A 440 2.93 10.96 22.32
C ILE A 440 1.94 12.08 22.61
N ASP A 441 2.37 13.31 22.36
CA ASP A 441 1.57 14.52 22.52
C ASP A 441 1.14 14.99 21.12
N ILE A 442 -0.17 15.17 20.94
CA ILE A 442 -0.77 15.63 19.68
C ILE A 442 -1.37 17.01 19.94
N THR A 443 -0.84 18.02 19.27
CA THR A 443 -1.35 19.39 19.35
C THR A 443 -1.90 19.80 18.00
N VAL A 444 -3.21 20.02 17.91
CA VAL A 444 -3.84 20.55 16.69
C VAL A 444 -3.51 22.03 16.59
N GLN A 445 -3.01 22.45 15.43
CA GLN A 445 -2.59 23.81 15.14
C GLN A 445 -3.62 24.47 14.23
N ALA A 446 -4.23 25.56 14.72
CA ALA A 446 -5.04 26.42 13.88
C ALA A 446 -4.17 27.04 12.76
N PRO A 447 -4.70 27.18 11.54
CA PRO A 447 -3.98 27.88 10.48
C PRO A 447 -3.70 29.31 10.94
N VAL A 448 -2.51 29.81 10.61
CA VAL A 448 -2.24 31.24 10.74
C VAL A 448 -3.11 31.93 9.69
N LEU A 449 -4.23 32.49 10.13
CA LEU A 449 -5.05 33.34 9.28
C LEU A 449 -4.18 34.50 8.82
N PRO A 450 -4.27 34.92 7.54
CA PRO A 450 -3.66 36.16 7.14
C PRO A 450 -4.25 37.26 8.03
N THR A 451 -3.46 37.77 8.97
CA THR A 451 -3.72 39.08 9.57
C THR A 451 -3.82 40.05 8.39
N ALA A 452 -4.76 41.00 8.45
CA ALA A 452 -4.87 42.09 7.49
C ALA A 452 -3.48 42.53 7.06
N GLN A 453 -3.23 42.53 5.75
CA GLN A 453 -1.92 42.69 5.13
C GLN A 453 -1.04 43.65 5.93
N ASP A 454 0.01 43.12 6.57
CA ASP A 454 1.12 43.94 7.02
C ASP A 454 1.80 44.51 5.76
N PRO A 455 1.69 45.82 5.48
CA PRO A 455 2.23 46.42 4.27
C PRO A 455 3.74 46.22 4.14
N ASP A 456 4.44 45.92 5.24
CA ASP A 456 5.89 45.78 5.32
C ASP A 456 6.39 44.32 5.22
N ARG A 457 5.51 43.35 4.98
CA ARG A 457 5.92 41.94 4.84
C ARG A 457 6.69 41.72 3.53
N LYS A 458 8.02 41.69 3.62
CA LYS A 458 8.93 41.28 2.53
C LYS A 458 8.51 39.92 1.96
N ALA A 459 8.11 39.88 0.69
CA ALA A 459 7.71 38.65 0.01
C ALA A 459 8.84 37.61 -0.03
N SER A 460 8.57 36.44 0.54
CA SER A 460 9.57 35.38 0.74
C SER A 460 9.75 34.47 -0.49
N SER A 461 8.80 34.45 -1.43
CA SER A 461 8.90 33.67 -2.68
C SER A 461 8.74 34.52 -3.95
N PRO A 462 9.26 34.07 -5.11
CA PRO A 462 9.02 34.73 -6.40
C PRO A 462 7.53 34.86 -6.74
N TRP A 463 6.71 33.90 -6.30
CA TRP A 463 5.26 33.95 -6.48
C TRP A 463 4.61 35.06 -5.65
N ASP A 464 5.02 35.22 -4.40
CA ASP A 464 4.46 36.26 -3.52
C ASP A 464 4.85 37.66 -4.00
N ARG A 465 6.09 37.82 -4.49
CA ARG A 465 6.55 39.08 -5.13
C ARG A 465 5.70 39.41 -6.36
N LEU A 466 5.46 38.42 -7.22
CA LEU A 466 4.62 38.59 -8.39
C LEU A 466 3.18 38.98 -8.01
N CYS A 467 2.61 38.34 -6.99
CA CYS A 467 1.27 38.65 -6.50
C CYS A 467 1.19 40.07 -5.92
N GLN A 468 2.20 40.51 -5.17
CA GLN A 468 2.29 41.88 -4.65
C GLN A 468 2.38 42.90 -5.78
N ILE A 469 3.20 42.66 -6.80
CA ILE A 469 3.33 43.54 -7.96
C ILE A 469 1.99 43.65 -8.70
N LEU A 470 1.37 42.52 -9.03
CA LEU A 470 0.08 42.51 -9.74
C LEU A 470 -1.03 43.15 -8.89
N ALA A 471 -1.08 42.89 -7.58
CA ALA A 471 -2.05 43.51 -6.69
C ALA A 471 -1.86 45.03 -6.58
N ALA A 472 -0.62 45.51 -6.50
CA ALA A 472 -0.29 46.94 -6.52
C ALA A 472 -0.70 47.61 -7.84
N HIS A 473 -0.79 46.85 -8.92
CA HIS A 473 -1.23 47.30 -10.25
C HIS A 473 -2.69 46.90 -10.54
N ALA A 474 -3.53 46.84 -9.51
CA ALA A 474 -4.97 46.53 -9.61
C ALA A 474 -5.29 45.24 -10.39
N ASN A 475 -4.38 44.26 -10.34
CA ASN A 475 -4.42 42.99 -11.08
C ASN A 475 -4.55 43.16 -12.61
N GLN A 476 -4.09 44.29 -13.15
CA GLN A 476 -4.02 44.51 -14.59
C GLN A 476 -3.06 43.52 -15.26
N PRO A 477 -3.30 43.11 -16.51
CA PRO A 477 -2.36 42.28 -17.25
C PRO A 477 -1.03 43.00 -17.45
N MET A 478 0.07 42.37 -17.06
CA MET A 478 1.42 42.93 -17.19
C MET A 478 2.30 42.05 -18.07
N HIS A 479 3.18 42.68 -18.85
CA HIS A 479 4.12 41.95 -19.70
C HIS A 479 5.25 41.32 -18.86
N ALA A 480 5.80 40.20 -19.31
CA ALA A 480 6.85 39.47 -18.61
C ALA A 480 8.11 40.31 -18.36
N HIS A 481 8.37 41.29 -19.24
CA HIS A 481 9.48 42.23 -19.08
C HIS A 481 9.22 43.17 -17.90
N ASP A 482 8.05 43.80 -17.86
CA ASP A 482 7.66 44.72 -16.79
C ASP A 482 7.64 43.99 -15.45
N LEU A 483 7.14 42.76 -15.41
CA LEU A 483 7.18 41.92 -14.22
C LEU A 483 8.61 41.63 -13.77
N ALA A 484 9.53 41.36 -14.70
CA ALA A 484 10.95 41.16 -14.36
C ALA A 484 11.59 42.43 -13.80
N ASP A 485 11.24 43.58 -14.34
CA ASP A 485 11.77 44.88 -13.92
C ASP A 485 11.27 45.27 -12.53
N HIS A 486 9.97 45.10 -12.27
CA HIS A 486 9.39 45.28 -10.92
C HIS A 486 9.98 44.31 -9.88
N MET A 487 10.45 43.14 -10.32
CA MET A 487 11.15 42.17 -9.46
C MET A 487 12.66 42.44 -9.32
N GLY A 488 13.20 43.46 -9.98
CA GLY A 488 14.63 43.79 -9.97
C GLY A 488 15.51 42.77 -10.69
N LEU A 489 14.95 42.01 -11.63
CA LEU A 489 15.67 40.94 -12.35
C LEU A 489 16.34 41.49 -13.62
N THR A 490 17.55 42.02 -13.46
CA THR A 490 18.32 42.65 -14.54
C THR A 490 19.16 41.65 -15.36
N ALA A 491 19.54 40.51 -14.78
CA ALA A 491 20.37 39.51 -15.47
C ALA A 491 19.57 38.70 -16.52
N PRO A 492 20.12 38.45 -17.73
CA PRO A 492 19.43 37.70 -18.79
C PRO A 492 18.96 36.30 -18.38
N GLN A 493 19.76 35.59 -17.58
CA GLN A 493 19.41 34.26 -17.08
C GLN A 493 18.24 34.31 -16.08
N SER A 494 18.18 35.34 -15.25
CA SER A 494 17.08 35.55 -14.30
C SER A 494 15.75 35.85 -15.00
N ARG A 495 15.78 36.62 -16.10
CA ARG A 495 14.60 36.88 -16.94
C ARG A 495 14.09 35.61 -17.63
N LYS A 496 15.00 34.76 -18.15
CA LYS A 496 14.64 33.44 -18.71
C LYS A 496 14.03 32.50 -17.67
N ASN A 497 14.57 32.50 -16.46
CA ASN A 497 14.03 31.72 -15.34
C ASN A 497 12.62 32.20 -14.95
N LEU A 498 12.39 33.51 -14.89
CA LEU A 498 11.05 34.07 -14.63
C LEU A 498 10.06 33.69 -15.73
N ALA A 499 10.42 33.82 -17.01
CA ALA A 499 9.55 33.44 -18.12
C ALA A 499 9.12 31.96 -18.04
N SER A 500 10.05 31.09 -17.64
CA SER A 500 9.77 29.66 -17.41
C SER A 500 8.81 29.46 -16.22
N GLN A 501 8.96 30.23 -15.15
CA GLN A 501 8.05 30.20 -14.00
C GLN A 501 6.65 30.73 -14.33
N LEU A 502 6.54 31.82 -15.10
CA LEU A 502 5.26 32.36 -15.57
C LEU A 502 4.50 31.34 -16.42
N CYS A 503 5.21 30.65 -17.32
CA CYS A 503 4.64 29.54 -18.10
C CYS A 503 4.16 28.40 -17.20
N LEU A 504 4.96 28.02 -16.20
CA LEU A 504 4.61 26.97 -15.24
C LEU A 504 3.37 27.35 -14.40
N TRP A 505 3.31 28.57 -13.89
CA TRP A 505 2.16 29.07 -13.12
C TRP A 505 0.90 29.19 -13.96
N THR A 506 1.02 29.52 -15.24
CA THR A 506 -0.10 29.50 -16.20
C THR A 506 -0.62 28.07 -16.40
N ARG A 507 0.27 27.08 -16.56
CA ARG A 507 -0.13 25.65 -16.64
C ARG A 507 -0.83 25.14 -15.39
N HIS A 508 -0.51 25.72 -14.23
CA HIS A 508 -1.14 25.41 -12.95
C HIS A 508 -2.33 26.31 -12.61
N SER A 509 -2.86 27.04 -13.60
CA SER A 509 -4.03 27.93 -13.48
C SER A 509 -3.90 29.03 -12.42
N ARG A 510 -2.67 29.37 -12.01
CA ARG A 510 -2.41 30.47 -11.06
C ARG A 510 -2.40 31.83 -11.75
N LEU A 511 -2.00 31.86 -13.02
CA LEU A 511 -2.01 33.02 -13.90
C LEU A 511 -2.84 32.73 -15.14
N THR A 512 -3.40 33.78 -15.72
CA THR A 512 -4.02 33.75 -17.05
C THR A 512 -3.13 34.50 -18.02
N ARG A 513 -2.73 33.86 -19.12
CA ARG A 513 -2.01 34.52 -20.20
C ARG A 513 -3.02 35.21 -21.13
N THR A 514 -3.11 36.54 -21.08
CA THR A 514 -4.10 37.32 -21.84
C THR A 514 -3.61 37.70 -23.23
N ALA A 515 -2.30 37.77 -23.43
CA ALA A 515 -1.64 38.04 -24.71
C ALA A 515 -0.23 37.40 -24.72
N PRO A 516 0.51 37.37 -25.84
CA PRO A 516 1.89 36.88 -25.85
C PRO A 516 2.73 37.55 -24.77
N ASN A 517 3.29 36.75 -23.87
CA ASN A 517 4.08 37.20 -22.71
C ASN A 517 3.38 38.17 -21.74
N THR A 518 2.05 38.28 -21.77
CA THR A 518 1.29 39.13 -20.84
C THR A 518 0.44 38.26 -19.91
N TYR A 519 0.53 38.51 -18.61
CA TYR A 519 -0.04 37.67 -17.57
C TYR A 519 -0.85 38.50 -16.57
N LYS A 520 -1.94 37.93 -16.05
CA LYS A 520 -2.70 38.46 -14.91
C LYS A 520 -2.97 37.35 -13.89
N ILE A 521 -3.25 37.72 -12.63
CA ILE A 521 -3.69 36.75 -11.61
C ILE A 521 -5.05 36.16 -12.05
N THR A 522 -5.18 34.84 -11.94
CA THR A 522 -6.48 34.19 -12.05
C THR A 522 -7.24 34.48 -10.76
N LEU A 523 -8.07 35.52 -10.75
CA LEU A 523 -9.03 35.72 -9.67
C LEU A 523 -10.07 34.59 -9.74
N PRO A 524 -10.55 34.06 -8.61
CA PRO A 524 -11.72 33.20 -8.63
C PRO A 524 -12.86 33.99 -9.28
N ASP A 525 -13.63 33.34 -10.14
CA ASP A 525 -14.92 33.86 -10.60
C ASP A 525 -15.84 33.95 -9.38
N THR A 526 -15.72 35.04 -8.62
CA THR A 526 -16.70 35.41 -7.60
C THR A 526 -17.63 36.43 -8.21
N LEU A 527 -18.91 36.02 -8.24
CA LEU A 527 -20.04 36.92 -8.02
C LEU A 527 -20.28 37.94 -9.14
N THR A 528 -20.55 37.47 -10.35
CA THR A 528 -21.62 38.12 -11.11
C THR A 528 -22.90 37.38 -10.72
N PRO A 529 -23.93 38.06 -10.17
CA PRO A 529 -25.27 37.48 -10.20
C PRO A 529 -25.55 37.17 -11.67
N ALA A 530 -26.09 35.98 -11.95
CA ALA A 530 -26.71 35.78 -13.25
C ALA A 530 -27.67 36.96 -13.47
N PRO A 531 -27.59 37.72 -14.57
CA PRO A 531 -28.70 38.57 -14.94
C PRO A 531 -29.84 37.59 -15.24
N GLY A 532 -30.76 37.44 -14.30
CA GLY A 532 -31.98 36.70 -14.57
C GLY A 532 -32.92 37.54 -15.43
N PRO A 533 -34.02 36.95 -15.92
CA PRO A 533 -34.21 35.54 -16.28
C PRO A 533 -33.57 35.15 -17.61
#